data_AF-A0A938WTL0-F1
#
_entry.id   AF-A0A938WTL0-F1
#
_cell.length_a   1.000
_cell.length_b   1.000
_cell.length_c   1.000
_cell.angle_alpha   90.00
_cell.angle_beta   90.00
_cell.angle_gamma   90.00
#
_symmetry.space_group_name_H-M   'P 1'
#
loop_
_entity.id
_entity.type
_entity.pdbx_description
1 polymer ?
#
loop_
_entity_poly.entity_id
_entity_poly.type
_entity_poly.pdbx_seq_one_letter_code
_entity_poly.pdbx_strand_id
1 'polypeptide(L)'
;MKDIKYVMLSLLLCLSLTNCKKVAKSIGKEASQDVLTNASKESLKDLADRTAREASSKYVGKSLGNQIVKKAVREKVEKEMKKEGLKSFLQYGNKKASMKLVAVSKPRYKVKMLNVSSSQSYKNNLLRFRRTNKAQVVHFNENLKGKPYAGLYDNVKVVSYKQGQEALDMLKKESPELYASIERMMASGGPFNNKQYYLKYFECAKGKNGEILIYNSDPSAINSAILVKGNIITAFSGCPDLPKGDNRSAAPNFFLDYVLPNKRYVIDGVEYRTDKLGRTTFAQKLYTPETYKNIKMKSDLDNNRRDFMVRHKNGRGTNIDDAGHIFQRNLGGINEGINLVPMRKEWQRSGGEWRKLEEMEEKIIKSAVLKGQTATSQRRLIYDGDSKRPSKIGITVLIDGKKAMERMLECP
;
A
#
# COMPACT_ATOMS: atom_id res chain seq x y z
N MET A 1 -7.79 19.69 -31.43
CA MET A 1 -8.92 19.77 -30.47
C MET A 1 -10.00 20.81 -30.81
N LYS A 2 -9.77 21.77 -31.73
CA LYS A 2 -10.81 22.73 -32.16
C LYS A 2 -11.81 22.15 -33.18
N ASP A 3 -11.43 21.14 -33.96
CA ASP A 3 -12.26 20.65 -35.09
C ASP A 3 -13.31 19.58 -34.72
N ILE A 4 -13.19 18.92 -33.56
CA ILE A 4 -14.19 17.95 -33.08
C ILE A 4 -15.46 18.65 -32.59
N LYS A 5 -15.35 19.91 -32.12
CA LYS A 5 -16.50 20.73 -31.70
C LYS A 5 -17.43 21.08 -32.87
N TYR A 6 -16.91 21.18 -34.10
CA TYR A 6 -17.71 21.51 -35.28
C TYR A 6 -18.57 20.35 -35.81
N VAL A 7 -18.16 19.10 -35.56
CA VAL A 7 -18.93 17.90 -35.96
C VAL A 7 -20.06 17.59 -34.97
N MET A 8 -19.88 17.91 -33.69
CA MET A 8 -20.95 17.80 -32.69
C MET A 8 -22.01 18.90 -32.84
N LEU A 9 -21.62 20.12 -33.27
CA LEU A 9 -22.56 21.22 -33.47
C LEU A 9 -23.46 21.02 -34.71
N SER A 10 -23.02 20.25 -35.71
CA SER A 10 -23.81 19.93 -36.90
C SER A 10 -24.82 18.81 -36.68
N LEU A 11 -24.63 17.95 -35.67
CA LEU A 11 -25.59 16.92 -35.26
C LEU A 11 -26.71 17.47 -34.34
N LEU A 12 -26.46 18.55 -33.60
CA LEU A 12 -27.44 19.18 -32.69
C LEU A 12 -28.44 20.12 -33.39
N LEU A 13 -28.25 20.47 -34.67
CA LEU A 13 -29.15 21.36 -35.42
C LEU A 13 -30.30 20.64 -36.15
N CYS A 14 -30.44 19.32 -36.00
CA CYS A 14 -31.48 18.51 -36.65
C CYS A 14 -32.78 18.35 -35.82
N LEU A 15 -32.91 19.03 -34.67
CA LEU A 15 -34.10 18.94 -33.81
C LEU A 15 -34.65 20.33 -33.48
N SER A 16 -35.50 20.86 -34.35
CA SER A 16 -36.65 21.73 -34.01
C SER A 16 -37.28 22.31 -35.28
N LEU A 17 -38.31 21.62 -35.78
CA LEU A 17 -39.25 22.19 -36.73
C LEU A 17 -40.65 21.75 -36.32
N THR A 18 -41.39 22.64 -35.65
CA THR A 18 -42.85 22.67 -35.75
C THR A 18 -43.30 24.14 -35.84
N ASN A 19 -44.16 24.39 -36.83
CA ASN A 19 -45.02 25.56 -37.03
C ASN A 19 -44.39 26.90 -37.45
N CYS A 20 -44.43 27.17 -38.76
CA CYS A 20 -44.97 28.44 -39.29
C CYS A 20 -45.17 28.35 -40.82
N LYS A 21 -46.24 27.67 -41.25
CA LYS A 21 -46.59 27.46 -42.67
C LYS A 21 -47.41 28.61 -43.30
N LYS A 22 -47.66 29.72 -42.60
CA LYS A 22 -48.67 30.72 -43.04
C LYS A 22 -48.18 32.14 -43.38
N VAL A 23 -46.89 32.48 -43.28
CA VAL A 23 -46.41 33.86 -43.52
C VAL A 23 -45.60 34.03 -44.82
N ALA A 24 -45.17 32.94 -45.46
CA ALA A 24 -44.28 33.01 -46.62
C ALA A 24 -44.94 33.42 -47.96
N LYS A 25 -46.25 33.76 -47.98
CA LYS A 25 -47.01 33.90 -49.24
C LYS A 25 -47.11 35.32 -49.80
N SER A 26 -46.56 36.36 -49.14
CA SER A 26 -46.81 37.76 -49.56
C SER A 26 -45.59 38.63 -49.90
N ILE A 27 -44.35 38.12 -49.96
CA ILE A 27 -43.16 38.97 -50.25
C ILE A 27 -42.28 38.37 -51.36
N GLY A 28 -42.84 37.49 -52.18
CA GLY A 28 -42.09 36.67 -53.15
C GLY A 28 -42.20 37.11 -54.60
N LYS A 29 -42.11 38.41 -54.95
CA LYS A 29 -42.25 38.81 -56.37
C LYS A 29 -41.16 39.61 -57.06
N GLU A 30 -40.11 40.14 -56.40
CA GLU A 30 -39.16 41.03 -57.13
C GLU A 30 -37.66 40.84 -56.84
N ALA A 31 -37.22 39.67 -56.37
CA ALA A 31 -35.79 39.32 -56.40
C ALA A 31 -35.58 38.07 -57.26
N SER A 32 -35.19 38.31 -58.51
CA SER A 32 -34.88 37.29 -59.52
C SER A 32 -33.97 36.18 -58.99
N GLN A 33 -34.40 34.93 -59.17
CA GLN A 33 -33.77 33.69 -58.72
C GLN A 33 -32.30 33.51 -59.15
N ASP A 34 -31.85 34.26 -60.16
CA ASP A 34 -30.48 34.26 -60.68
C ASP A 34 -29.47 35.06 -59.86
N VAL A 35 -29.90 36.05 -59.07
CA VAL A 35 -28.98 36.83 -58.22
C VAL A 35 -28.54 36.02 -56.99
N LEU A 36 -29.37 35.07 -56.56
CA LEU A 36 -29.15 34.23 -55.38
C LEU A 36 -28.19 33.06 -55.61
N THR A 37 -28.02 32.59 -56.84
CA THR A 37 -27.23 31.40 -57.17
C THR A 37 -25.73 31.68 -57.33
N ASN A 38 -25.34 32.94 -57.58
CA ASN A 38 -23.94 33.34 -57.82
C ASN A 38 -23.35 34.27 -56.75
N ALA A 39 -24.14 34.71 -55.75
CA ALA A 39 -23.68 35.63 -54.73
C ALA A 39 -22.82 34.94 -53.65
N SER A 40 -21.74 35.61 -53.23
CA SER A 40 -20.91 35.14 -52.12
C SER A 40 -21.72 35.12 -50.80
N LYS A 41 -21.29 34.28 -49.84
CA LYS A 41 -21.93 34.20 -48.51
C LYS A 41 -21.96 35.55 -47.79
N GLU A 42 -20.99 36.42 -48.08
CA GLU A 42 -20.89 37.78 -47.58
C GLU A 42 -21.93 38.70 -48.24
N SER A 43 -22.08 38.62 -49.56
CA SER A 43 -23.08 39.38 -50.32
C SER A 43 -24.53 39.07 -49.89
N LEU A 44 -24.81 37.79 -49.59
CA LEU A 44 -26.13 37.36 -49.10
C LEU A 44 -26.41 37.79 -47.67
N LYS A 45 -25.37 37.83 -46.82
CA LYS A 45 -25.48 38.40 -45.47
C LYS A 45 -25.76 39.89 -45.53
N ASP A 46 -25.07 40.61 -46.41
CA ASP A 46 -25.18 42.06 -46.54
C ASP A 46 -26.55 42.50 -47.10
N LEU A 47 -27.10 41.74 -48.06
CA LEU A 47 -28.46 41.95 -48.57
C LEU A 47 -29.53 41.70 -47.50
N ALA A 48 -29.35 40.64 -46.69
CA ALA A 48 -30.25 40.32 -45.58
C ALA A 48 -30.18 41.37 -44.46
N ASP A 49 -29.00 41.92 -44.19
CA ASP A 49 -28.81 42.99 -43.20
C ASP A 49 -29.40 44.33 -43.68
N ARG A 50 -29.45 44.60 -45.00
CA ARG A 50 -30.13 45.78 -45.56
C ARG A 50 -31.66 45.68 -45.49
N THR A 51 -32.22 44.55 -45.91
CA THR A 51 -33.68 44.30 -45.81
C THR A 51 -34.17 44.25 -44.36
N ALA A 52 -33.31 43.83 -43.42
CA ALA A 52 -33.59 43.88 -41.98
C ALA A 52 -33.61 45.30 -41.37
N ARG A 53 -33.02 46.30 -42.06
CA ARG A 53 -33.05 47.71 -41.64
C ARG A 53 -34.28 48.44 -42.19
N GLU A 54 -34.74 48.06 -43.37
CA GLU A 54 -35.94 48.64 -44.02
C GLU A 54 -37.25 48.14 -43.40
N ALA A 55 -37.32 46.86 -43.01
CA ALA A 55 -38.41 46.34 -42.21
C ALA A 55 -38.04 46.46 -40.73
N SER A 56 -38.74 47.29 -39.95
CA SER A 56 -38.43 47.64 -38.54
C SER A 56 -38.49 46.49 -37.50
N SER A 57 -38.06 45.27 -37.83
CA SER A 57 -37.91 44.13 -36.92
C SER A 57 -36.57 43.38 -37.14
N LYS A 58 -35.54 43.84 -36.44
CA LYS A 58 -34.16 43.29 -36.43
C LYS A 58 -34.08 41.76 -36.18
N TYR A 59 -35.11 41.18 -35.56
CA TYR A 59 -35.19 39.75 -35.24
C TYR A 59 -35.65 38.89 -36.44
N VAL A 60 -36.53 39.42 -37.29
CA VAL A 60 -37.05 38.69 -38.46
C VAL A 60 -36.00 38.63 -39.57
N GLY A 61 -35.26 39.72 -39.80
CA GLY A 61 -34.21 39.77 -40.83
C GLY A 61 -33.05 38.80 -40.61
N LYS A 62 -32.59 38.63 -39.35
CA LYS A 62 -31.50 37.69 -39.00
C LYS A 62 -31.93 36.22 -39.15
N SER A 63 -33.19 35.92 -38.85
CA SER A 63 -33.80 34.59 -39.07
C SER A 63 -33.92 34.27 -40.56
N LEU A 64 -34.42 35.22 -41.35
CA LEU A 64 -34.60 35.07 -42.80
C LEU A 64 -33.25 34.94 -43.52
N GLY A 65 -32.26 35.77 -43.17
CA GLY A 65 -30.90 35.68 -43.71
C GLY A 65 -30.24 34.33 -43.43
N ASN A 66 -30.42 33.80 -42.22
CA ASN A 66 -29.93 32.46 -41.88
C ASN A 66 -30.64 31.36 -42.68
N GLN A 67 -31.93 31.50 -42.98
CA GLN A 67 -32.66 30.54 -43.83
C GLN A 67 -32.19 30.61 -45.28
N ILE A 68 -31.97 31.81 -45.83
CA ILE A 68 -31.47 32.00 -47.20
C ILE A 68 -30.07 31.40 -47.34
N VAL A 69 -29.16 31.69 -46.40
CA VAL A 69 -27.81 31.12 -46.41
C VAL A 69 -27.85 29.59 -46.27
N LYS A 70 -28.69 29.06 -45.38
CA LYS A 70 -28.87 27.59 -45.25
C LYS A 70 -29.38 26.97 -46.55
N LYS A 71 -30.32 27.63 -47.24
CA LYS A 71 -30.87 27.16 -48.52
C LYS A 71 -29.82 27.17 -49.62
N ALA A 72 -29.08 28.26 -49.78
CA ALA A 72 -28.01 28.37 -50.79
C ALA A 72 -26.88 27.34 -50.56
N VAL A 73 -26.45 27.15 -49.30
CA VAL A 73 -25.47 26.12 -48.94
C VAL A 73 -26.03 24.72 -49.23
N ARG A 74 -27.30 24.48 -48.91
CA ARG A 74 -27.96 23.21 -49.17
C ARG A 74 -28.03 22.89 -50.66
N GLU A 75 -28.46 23.85 -51.48
CA GLU A 75 -28.53 23.69 -52.95
C GLU A 75 -27.17 23.41 -53.56
N LYS A 76 -26.11 24.08 -53.09
CA LYS A 76 -24.74 23.82 -53.51
C LYS A 76 -24.30 22.39 -53.17
N VAL A 77 -24.56 21.96 -51.94
CA VAL A 77 -24.24 20.59 -51.50
C VAL A 77 -25.07 19.55 -52.27
N GLU A 78 -26.36 19.81 -52.55
CA GLU A 78 -27.19 18.92 -53.37
C GLU A 78 -26.70 18.82 -54.83
N LYS A 79 -26.19 19.92 -55.41
CA LYS A 79 -25.59 19.91 -56.75
C LYS A 79 -24.30 19.07 -56.78
N GLU A 80 -23.46 19.21 -55.77
CA GLU A 80 -22.26 18.38 -55.62
C GLU A 80 -22.61 16.91 -55.36
N MET A 81 -23.60 16.63 -54.51
CA MET A 81 -24.12 15.29 -54.28
C MET A 81 -24.62 14.63 -55.56
N LYS A 82 -25.38 15.35 -56.40
CA LYS A 82 -25.83 14.85 -57.71
C LYS A 82 -24.65 14.53 -58.63
N LYS A 83 -23.67 15.43 -58.73
CA LYS A 83 -22.44 15.19 -59.53
C LYS A 83 -21.67 13.97 -59.04
N GLU A 84 -21.62 13.76 -57.73
CA GLU A 84 -20.89 12.67 -57.10
C GLU A 84 -21.73 11.38 -56.91
N GLY A 85 -22.98 11.32 -57.40
CA GLY A 85 -23.87 10.16 -57.31
C GLY A 85 -24.38 9.82 -55.91
N LEU A 86 -24.38 10.79 -54.98
CA LEU A 86 -24.71 10.59 -53.56
C LEU A 86 -26.19 10.87 -53.28
N LYS A 87 -26.84 9.95 -52.56
CA LYS A 87 -28.30 9.97 -52.33
C LYS A 87 -28.72 10.68 -51.04
N SER A 88 -27.77 11.06 -50.17
CA SER A 88 -28.07 11.77 -48.92
C SER A 88 -26.91 12.65 -48.43
N PHE A 89 -27.25 13.66 -47.63
CA PHE A 89 -26.25 14.53 -46.97
C PHE A 89 -25.34 13.76 -46.02
N LEU A 90 -25.84 12.68 -45.40
CA LEU A 90 -25.06 11.79 -44.55
C LEU A 90 -23.99 11.06 -45.37
N GLN A 91 -24.32 10.57 -46.57
CA GLN A 91 -23.34 9.98 -47.48
C GLN A 91 -22.28 10.98 -47.93
N TYR A 92 -22.68 12.22 -48.24
CA TYR A 92 -21.75 13.31 -48.56
C TYR A 92 -20.80 13.65 -47.40
N GLY A 93 -21.35 13.81 -46.20
CA GLY A 93 -20.57 14.05 -44.98
C GLY A 93 -19.57 12.92 -44.70
N ASN A 94 -20.03 11.67 -44.78
CA ASN A 94 -19.17 10.50 -44.58
C ASN A 94 -18.06 10.40 -45.63
N LYS A 95 -18.34 10.71 -46.90
CA LYS A 95 -17.34 10.68 -47.98
C LYS A 95 -16.27 11.77 -47.81
N LYS A 96 -16.66 13.00 -47.48
CA LYS A 96 -15.69 14.09 -47.23
C LYS A 96 -14.88 13.85 -45.95
N ALA A 97 -15.51 13.31 -44.90
CA ALA A 97 -14.82 12.90 -43.69
C ALA A 97 -13.86 11.74 -43.94
N SER A 98 -14.25 10.73 -44.73
CA SER A 98 -13.38 9.60 -45.08
C SER A 98 -12.20 10.04 -45.95
N MET A 99 -12.39 10.95 -46.90
CA MET A 99 -11.28 11.50 -47.70
C MET A 99 -10.27 12.27 -46.84
N LYS A 100 -10.74 13.07 -45.88
CA LYS A 100 -9.85 13.75 -44.91
C LYS A 100 -9.18 12.78 -43.93
N LEU A 101 -9.86 11.71 -43.53
CA LEU A 101 -9.29 10.68 -42.66
C LEU A 101 -8.27 9.81 -43.39
N VAL A 102 -8.48 9.48 -44.67
CA VAL A 102 -7.52 8.73 -45.50
C VAL A 102 -6.20 9.47 -45.65
N ALA A 103 -6.21 10.81 -45.71
CA ALA A 103 -5.01 11.64 -45.75
C ALA A 103 -4.21 11.64 -44.42
N VAL A 104 -4.80 11.22 -43.30
CA VAL A 104 -4.19 11.26 -41.95
C VAL A 104 -4.07 9.87 -41.33
N SER A 105 -4.74 8.85 -41.87
CA SER A 105 -4.78 7.51 -41.31
C SER A 105 -3.59 6.66 -41.76
N LYS A 106 -2.81 6.14 -40.81
CA LYS A 106 -1.88 5.04 -41.08
C LYS A 106 -2.66 3.87 -41.70
N PRO A 107 -2.14 3.19 -42.73
CA PRO A 107 -2.82 2.08 -43.39
C PRO A 107 -3.31 1.02 -42.40
N ARG A 108 -4.53 0.47 -42.61
CA ARG A 108 -5.15 -0.52 -41.69
C ARG A 108 -4.24 -1.71 -41.37
N TYR A 109 -3.43 -2.17 -42.34
CA TYR A 109 -2.47 -3.25 -42.10
C TYR A 109 -1.32 -2.83 -41.17
N LYS A 110 -0.85 -1.58 -41.25
CA LYS A 110 0.13 -1.02 -40.29
C LYS A 110 -0.47 -0.85 -38.90
N VAL A 111 -1.74 -0.44 -38.78
CA VAL A 111 -2.45 -0.38 -37.49
C VAL A 111 -2.64 -1.79 -36.90
N LYS A 112 -3.04 -2.77 -37.73
CA LYS A 112 -3.17 -4.17 -37.31
C LYS A 112 -1.81 -4.77 -36.92
N MET A 113 -0.74 -4.49 -37.66
CA MET A 113 0.63 -4.87 -37.29
C MET A 113 1.11 -4.17 -36.02
N LEU A 114 0.80 -2.90 -35.80
CA LEU A 114 1.14 -2.19 -34.56
C LEU A 114 0.35 -2.74 -33.36
N ASN A 115 -0.92 -3.12 -33.54
CA ASN A 115 -1.74 -3.74 -32.50
C ASN A 115 -1.34 -5.20 -32.23
N VAL A 116 -0.99 -5.97 -33.25
CA VAL A 116 -0.46 -7.34 -33.10
C VAL A 116 0.95 -7.30 -32.52
N SER A 117 1.81 -6.39 -32.97
CA SER A 117 3.16 -6.17 -32.41
C SER A 117 3.09 -5.68 -30.96
N SER A 118 2.20 -4.74 -30.63
CA SER A 118 2.04 -4.28 -29.24
C SER A 118 1.37 -5.30 -28.34
N SER A 119 0.38 -6.07 -28.81
CA SER A 119 -0.24 -7.13 -28.02
C SER A 119 0.67 -8.36 -27.84
N GLN A 120 1.43 -8.72 -28.88
CA GLN A 120 2.44 -9.78 -28.80
C GLN A 120 3.65 -9.32 -27.99
N SER A 121 4.11 -8.09 -28.15
CA SER A 121 5.14 -7.47 -27.30
C SER A 121 4.69 -7.38 -25.84
N TYR A 122 3.45 -6.98 -25.58
CA TYR A 122 2.87 -6.98 -24.24
C TYR A 122 2.81 -8.40 -23.65
N LYS A 123 2.32 -9.39 -24.40
CA LYS A 123 2.33 -10.81 -23.98
C LYS A 123 3.75 -11.32 -23.72
N ASN A 124 4.70 -10.99 -24.60
CA ASN A 124 6.10 -11.37 -24.45
C ASN A 124 6.74 -10.71 -23.23
N ASN A 125 6.45 -9.43 -22.97
CA ASN A 125 6.89 -8.70 -21.78
C ASN A 125 6.28 -9.30 -20.51
N LEU A 126 5.00 -9.66 -20.53
CA LEU A 126 4.32 -10.33 -19.43
C LEU A 126 4.93 -11.72 -19.15
N LEU A 127 5.22 -12.48 -20.20
CA LEU A 127 5.89 -13.79 -20.11
C LEU A 127 7.31 -13.64 -19.58
N ARG A 128 8.07 -12.65 -20.06
CA ARG A 128 9.41 -12.34 -19.57
C ARG A 128 9.37 -11.95 -18.09
N PHE A 129 8.46 -11.07 -17.69
CA PHE A 129 8.25 -10.68 -16.30
C PHE A 129 7.91 -11.88 -15.42
N ARG A 130 7.00 -12.76 -15.87
CA ARG A 130 6.67 -14.01 -15.16
C ARG A 130 7.88 -14.94 -15.01
N ARG A 131 8.70 -15.08 -16.06
CA ARG A 131 9.94 -15.88 -16.01
C ARG A 131 10.96 -15.29 -15.03
N THR A 132 11.20 -13.98 -15.09
CA THR A 132 12.10 -13.28 -14.17
C THR A 132 11.63 -13.41 -12.72
N ASN A 133 10.35 -13.18 -12.45
CA ASN A 133 9.79 -13.35 -11.10
C ASN A 133 9.86 -14.81 -10.64
N LYS A 134 9.61 -15.79 -11.52
CA LYS A 134 9.77 -17.22 -11.19
C LYS A 134 11.22 -17.54 -10.82
N ALA A 135 12.20 -17.04 -11.59
CA ALA A 135 13.62 -17.23 -11.30
C ALA A 135 14.02 -16.58 -9.97
N GLN A 136 13.53 -15.36 -9.70
CA GLN A 136 13.72 -14.66 -8.42
C GLN A 136 13.15 -15.45 -7.24
N VAL A 137 11.95 -16.03 -7.37
CA VAL A 137 11.34 -16.86 -6.32
C VAL A 137 12.09 -18.17 -6.12
N VAL A 138 12.58 -18.81 -7.19
CA VAL A 138 13.42 -20.02 -7.07
C VAL A 138 14.71 -19.70 -6.32
N HIS A 139 15.42 -18.65 -6.74
CA HIS A 139 16.65 -18.20 -6.09
C HIS A 139 16.43 -17.84 -4.61
N PHE A 140 15.32 -17.16 -4.30
CA PHE A 140 14.89 -16.89 -2.94
C PHE A 140 14.73 -18.19 -2.12
N ASN A 141 13.96 -19.16 -2.62
CA ASN A 141 13.75 -20.43 -1.90
C ASN A 141 15.06 -21.20 -1.68
N GLU A 142 16.00 -21.11 -2.62
CA GLU A 142 17.33 -21.73 -2.48
C GLU A 142 18.18 -21.02 -1.44
N ASN A 143 18.22 -19.68 -1.45
CA ASN A 143 19.04 -18.87 -0.55
C ASN A 143 18.64 -18.99 0.93
N LEU A 144 17.37 -19.31 1.17
CA LEU A 144 16.84 -19.40 2.52
C LEU A 144 17.03 -20.77 3.16
N LYS A 145 17.37 -21.80 2.38
CA LYS A 145 17.65 -23.14 2.93
C LYS A 145 18.78 -23.04 3.96
N GLY A 146 18.54 -23.60 5.14
CA GLY A 146 19.50 -23.58 6.24
C GLY A 146 19.65 -22.23 6.95
N LYS A 147 18.87 -21.19 6.60
CA LYS A 147 18.83 -19.94 7.36
C LYS A 147 18.01 -20.11 8.65
N PRO A 148 18.31 -19.38 9.74
CA PRO A 148 17.60 -19.52 11.02
C PRO A 148 16.08 -19.30 10.94
N TYR A 149 15.63 -18.52 9.96
CA TYR A 149 14.23 -18.17 9.74
C TYR A 149 13.56 -19.02 8.64
N ALA A 150 14.20 -20.10 8.17
CA ALA A 150 13.61 -21.05 7.22
C ALA A 150 12.21 -21.50 7.65
N GLY A 151 12.12 -21.93 8.92
CA GLY A 151 10.87 -22.40 9.53
C GLY A 151 9.72 -21.39 9.55
N LEU A 152 9.98 -20.08 9.40
CA LEU A 152 8.89 -19.09 9.34
C LEU A 152 8.04 -19.25 8.09
N TYR A 153 8.63 -19.68 6.96
CA TYR A 153 7.97 -19.65 5.66
C TYR A 153 7.85 -21.02 4.98
N ASP A 154 8.24 -22.13 5.63
CA ASP A 154 8.16 -23.49 5.08
C ASP A 154 6.78 -23.82 4.48
N ASN A 155 5.71 -23.28 5.07
CA ASN A 155 4.32 -23.48 4.63
C ASN A 155 3.76 -22.35 3.75
N VAL A 156 4.59 -21.38 3.36
CA VAL A 156 4.18 -20.20 2.57
C VAL A 156 4.52 -20.41 1.10
N LYS A 157 3.50 -20.47 0.26
CA LYS A 157 3.68 -20.50 -1.19
C LYS A 157 4.03 -19.10 -1.71
N VAL A 158 5.32 -18.80 -1.82
CA VAL A 158 5.80 -17.50 -2.32
C VAL A 158 5.49 -17.31 -3.81
N VAL A 159 4.91 -16.15 -4.14
CA VAL A 159 4.51 -15.76 -5.50
C VAL A 159 5.28 -14.55 -6.01
N SER A 160 5.91 -13.77 -5.14
CA SER A 160 6.79 -12.67 -5.51
C SER A 160 7.85 -12.44 -4.45
N TYR A 161 9.04 -12.04 -4.89
CA TYR A 161 10.18 -11.73 -4.04
C TYR A 161 10.89 -10.50 -4.61
N LYS A 162 11.29 -9.59 -3.72
CA LYS A 162 11.96 -8.33 -4.04
C LYS A 162 13.02 -8.00 -2.99
N GLN A 163 13.99 -7.18 -3.39
CA GLN A 163 15.09 -6.70 -2.55
C GLN A 163 15.24 -5.18 -2.67
N GLY A 164 15.72 -4.55 -1.61
CA GLY A 164 16.06 -3.13 -1.58
C GLY A 164 14.87 -2.24 -1.90
N GLN A 165 15.04 -1.31 -2.84
CA GLN A 165 13.98 -0.36 -3.18
C GLN A 165 12.72 -1.05 -3.72
N GLU A 166 12.85 -2.10 -4.53
CA GLU A 166 11.68 -2.81 -5.05
C GLU A 166 10.90 -3.51 -3.93
N ALA A 167 11.58 -3.94 -2.86
CA ALA A 167 10.94 -4.52 -1.67
C ALA A 167 10.13 -3.45 -0.91
N LEU A 168 10.68 -2.24 -0.79
CA LEU A 168 9.99 -1.10 -0.18
C LEU A 168 8.76 -0.68 -0.98
N ASP A 169 8.88 -0.60 -2.30
CA ASP A 169 7.78 -0.25 -3.19
C ASP A 169 6.66 -1.30 -3.13
N MET A 170 7.04 -2.59 -3.06
CA MET A 170 6.09 -3.69 -2.83
C MET A 170 5.37 -3.50 -1.50
N LEU A 171 6.08 -3.27 -0.40
CA LEU A 171 5.49 -3.11 0.93
C LEU A 171 4.57 -1.90 1.01
N LYS A 172 4.98 -0.77 0.45
CA LYS A 172 4.16 0.45 0.40
C LYS A 172 2.80 0.20 -0.24
N LYS A 173 2.76 -0.66 -1.25
CA LYS A 173 1.53 -1.04 -1.96
C LYS A 173 0.72 -2.10 -1.20
N GLU A 174 1.38 -3.14 -0.71
CA GLU A 174 0.73 -4.35 -0.20
C GLU A 174 0.39 -4.26 1.30
N SER A 175 1.18 -3.53 2.08
CA SER A 175 1.01 -3.35 3.51
C SER A 175 1.56 -1.99 3.98
N PRO A 176 0.80 -0.90 3.76
CA PRO A 176 1.22 0.47 4.11
C PRO A 176 1.59 0.64 5.59
N GLU A 177 0.89 -0.06 6.49
CA GLU A 177 1.18 -0.06 7.93
C GLU A 177 2.56 -0.65 8.24
N LEU A 178 2.90 -1.77 7.60
CA LEU A 178 4.21 -2.39 7.74
C LEU A 178 5.30 -1.48 7.15
N TYR A 179 5.05 -0.92 5.97
CA TYR A 179 5.94 0.04 5.33
C TYR A 179 6.23 1.25 6.24
N ALA A 180 5.22 1.85 6.86
CA ALA A 180 5.40 2.95 7.81
C ALA A 180 6.26 2.56 9.01
N SER A 181 6.23 1.28 9.43
CA SER A 181 7.15 0.79 10.46
C SER A 181 8.60 0.70 9.97
N ILE A 182 8.79 0.24 8.73
CA ILE A 182 10.11 0.21 8.09
C ILE A 182 10.66 1.63 7.85
N GLU A 183 9.83 2.60 7.51
CA GLU A 183 10.24 4.00 7.42
C GLU A 183 10.79 4.53 8.75
N ARG A 184 10.20 4.15 9.89
CA ARG A 184 10.76 4.50 11.21
C ARG A 184 12.13 3.86 11.44
N MET A 185 12.38 2.66 10.91
CA MET A 185 13.70 2.02 10.97
C MET A 185 14.75 2.74 10.12
N MET A 186 14.33 3.53 9.13
CA MET A 186 15.19 4.34 8.27
C MET A 186 15.48 5.74 8.83
N ALA A 187 14.78 6.14 9.90
CA ALA A 187 15.03 7.40 10.58
C ALA A 187 16.41 7.40 11.25
N SER A 188 16.88 8.59 11.66
CA SER A 188 18.16 8.75 12.35
C SER A 188 18.22 7.85 13.60
N GLY A 189 19.33 7.12 13.74
CA GLY A 189 19.52 6.13 14.81
C GLY A 189 18.81 4.79 14.62
N GLY A 190 18.06 4.60 13.52
CA GLY A 190 17.43 3.33 13.17
C GLY A 190 18.37 2.34 12.45
N PRO A 191 18.05 1.04 12.46
CA PRO A 191 18.90 -0.01 11.86
C PRO A 191 18.98 0.05 10.33
N PHE A 192 18.09 0.79 9.68
CA PHE A 192 18.08 1.03 8.23
C PHE A 192 18.35 2.50 7.89
N ASN A 193 19.01 3.25 8.77
CA ASN A 193 19.37 4.65 8.48
C ASN A 193 20.31 4.78 7.26
N ASN A 194 21.14 3.77 6.99
CA ASN A 194 22.05 3.75 5.86
C ASN A 194 21.33 3.25 4.59
N LYS A 195 21.23 4.12 3.59
CA LYS A 195 20.59 3.81 2.31
C LYS A 195 21.23 2.64 1.57
N GLN A 196 22.55 2.62 1.48
CA GLN A 196 23.26 1.53 0.79
C GLN A 196 23.04 0.19 1.50
N TYR A 197 22.94 0.23 2.83
CA TYR A 197 22.69 -0.95 3.65
C TYR A 197 21.32 -1.58 3.36
N TYR A 198 20.22 -0.84 3.49
CA TYR A 198 18.89 -1.43 3.26
C TYR A 198 18.66 -1.77 1.78
N LEU A 199 19.22 -1.00 0.84
CA LEU A 199 19.12 -1.33 -0.58
C LEU A 199 19.75 -2.69 -0.90
N LYS A 200 20.76 -3.08 -0.13
CA LYS A 200 21.46 -4.35 -0.29
C LYS A 200 20.81 -5.50 0.48
N TYR A 201 20.36 -5.27 1.72
CA TYR A 201 20.03 -6.38 2.63
C TYR A 201 18.55 -6.48 3.02
N PHE A 202 17.73 -5.47 2.73
CA PHE A 202 16.31 -5.55 3.02
C PHE A 202 15.58 -6.35 1.95
N GLU A 203 14.91 -7.41 2.36
CA GLU A 203 14.25 -8.36 1.46
C GLU A 203 12.78 -8.56 1.86
N CYS A 204 11.92 -8.72 0.85
CA CYS A 204 10.49 -8.89 1.02
C CYS A 204 9.96 -9.98 0.07
N ALA A 205 9.20 -10.92 0.63
CA ALA A 205 8.51 -11.95 -0.12
C ALA A 205 7.00 -11.91 0.16
N LYS A 206 6.20 -12.14 -0.88
CA LYS A 206 4.74 -12.21 -0.81
C LYS A 206 4.27 -13.64 -1.05
N GLY A 207 3.49 -14.16 -0.13
CA GLY A 207 2.79 -15.44 -0.22
C GLY A 207 1.50 -15.36 -1.05
N LYS A 208 1.03 -16.51 -1.52
CA LYS A 208 -0.20 -16.63 -2.34
C LYS A 208 -1.45 -16.15 -1.59
N ASN A 209 -1.51 -16.29 -0.27
CA ASN A 209 -2.71 -15.99 0.53
C ASN A 209 -2.58 -14.65 1.28
N GLY A 210 -1.73 -13.73 0.78
CA GLY A 210 -1.53 -12.42 1.38
C GLY A 210 -0.53 -12.39 2.53
N GLU A 211 0.25 -13.47 2.72
CA GLU A 211 1.37 -13.44 3.65
C GLU A 211 2.47 -12.50 3.15
N ILE A 212 3.08 -11.73 4.05
CA ILE A 212 4.22 -10.86 3.76
C ILE A 212 5.37 -11.25 4.70
N LEU A 213 6.46 -11.74 4.13
CA LEU A 213 7.70 -12.03 4.85
C LEU A 213 8.67 -10.88 4.59
N ILE A 214 9.20 -10.29 5.64
CA ILE A 214 10.34 -9.37 5.55
C ILE A 214 11.49 -9.89 6.38
N TYR A 215 12.71 -9.67 5.90
CA TYR A 215 13.91 -10.07 6.60
C TYR A 215 15.12 -9.23 6.18
N ASN A 216 16.17 -9.33 6.98
CA ASN A 216 17.46 -8.71 6.72
C ASN A 216 18.46 -9.82 6.36
N SER A 217 19.00 -9.79 5.14
CA SER A 217 19.95 -10.79 4.64
C SER A 217 21.41 -10.50 5.01
N ASP A 218 21.69 -9.41 5.73
CA ASP A 218 23.03 -9.11 6.22
C ASP A 218 23.52 -10.27 7.12
N PRO A 219 24.73 -10.82 6.87
CA PRO A 219 25.32 -11.89 7.68
C PRO A 219 25.28 -11.65 9.20
N SER A 220 25.35 -10.41 9.66
CA SER A 220 25.30 -10.00 11.07
C SER A 220 23.89 -9.85 11.64
N ALA A 221 22.86 -9.77 10.78
CA ALA A 221 21.46 -9.55 11.16
C ALA A 221 20.50 -10.61 10.59
N ILE A 222 21.04 -11.77 10.16
CA ILE A 222 20.29 -12.90 9.57
C ILE A 222 19.19 -13.44 10.47
N ASN A 223 19.14 -13.10 11.75
CA ASN A 223 18.09 -13.48 12.68
C ASN A 223 16.89 -12.51 12.66
N SER A 224 16.98 -11.42 11.90
CA SER A 224 15.90 -10.44 11.77
C SER A 224 14.96 -10.85 10.65
N ALA A 225 13.82 -11.44 11.01
CA ALA A 225 12.76 -11.78 10.08
C ALA A 225 11.39 -11.76 10.79
N ILE A 226 10.34 -11.33 10.08
CA ILE A 226 8.95 -11.48 10.55
C ILE A 226 8.05 -11.91 9.38
N LEU A 227 7.09 -12.77 9.67
CA LEU A 227 6.00 -13.14 8.77
C LEU A 227 4.72 -12.47 9.24
N VAL A 228 4.11 -11.67 8.38
CA VAL A 228 2.84 -10.99 8.63
C VAL A 228 1.72 -11.68 7.86
N LYS A 229 0.65 -12.06 8.57
CA LYS A 229 -0.56 -12.64 7.99
C LYS A 229 -1.79 -12.04 8.68
N GLY A 230 -2.39 -11.05 8.03
CA GLY A 230 -3.51 -10.29 8.62
C GLY A 230 -3.09 -9.62 9.93
N ASN A 231 -3.77 -9.98 11.03
CA ASN A 231 -3.48 -9.42 12.36
C ASN A 231 -2.45 -10.23 13.17
N ILE A 232 -1.90 -11.30 12.59
CA ILE A 232 -0.92 -12.16 13.26
C ILE A 232 0.46 -11.92 12.67
N ILE A 233 1.45 -11.76 13.54
CA ILE A 233 2.86 -11.68 13.19
C ILE A 233 3.59 -12.84 13.86
N THR A 234 4.22 -13.68 13.05
CA THR A 234 5.06 -14.77 13.54
C THR A 234 6.52 -14.39 13.33
N ALA A 235 7.34 -14.62 14.34
CA ALA A 235 8.77 -14.35 14.26
C ALA A 235 9.55 -15.31 15.14
N PHE A 236 10.87 -15.34 14.93
CA PHE A 236 11.79 -15.84 15.93
C PHE A 236 12.47 -14.66 16.60
N SER A 237 12.77 -14.78 17.90
CA SER A 237 13.61 -13.77 18.53
C SER A 237 15.00 -13.82 17.91
N GLY A 238 15.75 -12.73 18.03
CA GLY A 238 17.18 -12.75 17.83
C GLY A 238 17.90 -13.65 18.82
N CYS A 239 19.21 -13.79 18.62
CA CYS A 239 20.05 -14.79 19.26
C CYS A 239 19.69 -16.24 18.85
N PRO A 240 19.97 -16.61 17.57
CA PRO A 240 19.94 -18.00 17.11
C PRO A 240 20.97 -18.84 17.87
N ASP A 241 20.77 -20.15 17.90
CA ASP A 241 21.71 -21.18 18.40
C ASP A 241 23.00 -21.26 17.56
N LEU A 242 23.64 -20.12 17.32
CA LEU A 242 24.92 -20.09 16.68
C LEU A 242 25.97 -20.61 17.67
N PRO A 243 26.99 -21.33 17.19
CA PRO A 243 28.02 -21.91 18.02
C PRO A 243 28.59 -20.88 19.01
N LYS A 244 28.87 -21.32 20.24
CA LYS A 244 29.51 -20.50 21.27
C LYS A 244 30.79 -19.88 20.70
N GLY A 245 30.86 -18.53 20.65
CA GLY A 245 31.96 -17.78 20.02
C GLY A 245 31.61 -17.07 18.71
N ASP A 246 30.41 -17.29 18.16
CA ASP A 246 29.92 -16.54 17.01
C ASP A 246 29.30 -15.20 17.44
N ASN A 247 29.92 -14.08 17.05
CA ASN A 247 29.48 -12.73 17.38
C ASN A 247 28.09 -12.38 16.82
N ARG A 248 27.58 -13.13 15.84
CA ARG A 248 26.22 -12.98 15.29
C ARG A 248 25.15 -13.56 16.22
N SER A 249 25.55 -14.40 17.19
CA SER A 249 24.67 -15.03 18.18
C SER A 249 24.00 -14.00 19.11
N ALA A 250 24.41 -12.73 19.12
CA ALA A 250 23.88 -11.73 20.05
C ALA A 250 22.88 -10.72 19.43
N ALA A 251 22.72 -10.69 18.11
CA ALA A 251 21.91 -9.66 17.46
C ALA A 251 20.40 -9.87 17.76
N PRO A 252 19.66 -8.81 18.14
CA PRO A 252 18.21 -8.89 18.29
C PRO A 252 17.53 -8.94 16.91
N ASN A 253 16.28 -9.41 16.86
CA ASN A 253 15.46 -9.23 15.68
C ASN A 253 14.93 -7.78 15.64
N PHE A 254 15.55 -6.93 14.83
CA PHE A 254 15.26 -5.50 14.83
C PHE A 254 13.81 -5.15 14.44
N PHE A 255 13.11 -6.01 13.70
CA PHE A 255 11.70 -5.79 13.35
C PHE A 255 10.79 -5.84 14.58
N LEU A 256 11.20 -6.54 15.64
CA LEU A 256 10.47 -6.64 16.90
C LEU A 256 10.72 -5.43 17.84
N ASP A 257 11.55 -4.48 17.42
CA ASP A 257 11.72 -3.18 18.09
C ASP A 257 10.73 -2.13 17.59
N TYR A 258 10.25 -2.31 16.36
CA TYR A 258 9.34 -1.42 15.65
C TYR A 258 8.03 -2.16 15.41
N VAL A 259 7.36 -2.49 16.52
CA VAL A 259 6.11 -3.25 16.49
C VAL A 259 4.96 -2.45 15.86
N LEU A 260 4.05 -3.18 15.22
CA LEU A 260 2.85 -2.65 14.60
C LEU A 260 1.72 -2.54 15.63
N PRO A 261 0.81 -1.57 15.47
CA PRO A 261 -0.34 -1.42 16.34
C PRO A 261 -1.40 -2.52 16.12
N ASN A 262 -2.15 -2.83 17.18
CA ASN A 262 -3.29 -3.75 17.14
C ASN A 262 -2.97 -5.14 16.54
N LYS A 263 -1.77 -5.67 16.80
CA LYS A 263 -1.35 -6.99 16.31
C LYS A 263 -1.21 -7.99 17.44
N ARG A 264 -1.35 -9.26 17.05
CA ARG A 264 -0.96 -10.42 17.85
C ARG A 264 0.37 -10.95 17.32
N TYR A 265 1.37 -11.04 18.18
CA TYR A 265 2.67 -11.60 17.87
C TYR A 265 2.79 -13.00 18.47
N VAL A 266 3.41 -13.91 17.74
CA VAL A 266 3.83 -15.23 18.22
C VAL A 266 5.33 -15.35 17.97
N ILE A 267 6.12 -15.29 19.04
CA ILE A 267 7.58 -15.21 18.99
C ILE A 267 8.14 -16.30 19.87
N ASP A 268 8.84 -17.28 19.30
CA ASP A 268 9.36 -18.45 20.03
C ASP A 268 8.30 -19.14 20.91
N GLY A 269 7.06 -19.22 20.41
CA GLY A 269 5.92 -19.78 21.13
C GLY A 269 5.32 -18.87 22.22
N VAL A 270 5.83 -17.65 22.39
CA VAL A 270 5.31 -16.63 23.31
C VAL A 270 4.34 -15.72 22.58
N GLU A 271 3.17 -15.50 23.16
CA GLU A 271 2.18 -14.57 22.61
C GLU A 271 2.40 -13.17 23.18
N TYR A 272 2.35 -12.15 22.32
CA TYR A 272 2.26 -10.75 22.71
C TYR A 272 1.11 -10.07 21.96
N ARG A 273 0.51 -9.03 22.54
CA ARG A 273 -0.49 -8.20 21.88
C ARG A 273 -0.15 -6.73 22.04
N THR A 274 -0.34 -5.98 20.96
CA THR A 274 -0.12 -4.53 20.94
C THR A 274 -1.42 -3.75 20.85
N ASP A 275 -1.43 -2.53 21.39
CA ASP A 275 -2.55 -1.60 21.24
C ASP A 275 -2.43 -0.70 20.01
N LYS A 276 -3.32 0.29 19.89
CA LYS A 276 -3.36 1.25 18.77
C LYS A 276 -2.09 2.09 18.59
N LEU A 277 -1.23 2.18 19.61
CA LEU A 277 0.04 2.91 19.57
C LEU A 277 1.24 1.96 19.39
N GLY A 278 1.01 0.65 19.26
CA GLY A 278 2.09 -0.34 19.20
C GLY A 278 2.71 -0.63 20.56
N ARG A 279 2.04 -0.34 21.68
CA ARG A 279 2.55 -0.69 23.03
C ARG A 279 2.13 -2.12 23.36
N THR A 280 3.02 -2.91 23.94
CA THR A 280 2.70 -4.27 24.42
C THR A 280 1.75 -4.17 25.61
N THR A 281 0.51 -4.60 25.47
CA THR A 281 -0.50 -4.56 26.55
C THR A 281 -0.74 -5.91 27.19
N PHE A 282 -0.40 -6.99 26.48
CA PHE A 282 -0.54 -8.34 26.96
C PHE A 282 0.61 -9.21 26.47
N ALA A 283 1.07 -10.12 27.33
CA ALA A 283 1.98 -11.18 26.93
C ALA A 283 1.66 -12.48 27.69
N GLN A 284 1.85 -13.64 27.05
CA GLN A 284 1.59 -14.94 27.65
C GLN A 284 2.63 -15.97 27.22
N LYS A 285 3.13 -16.74 28.20
CA LYS A 285 4.08 -17.83 27.98
C LYS A 285 3.63 -19.11 28.70
N LEU A 286 3.73 -20.24 27.98
CA LEU A 286 3.46 -21.58 28.51
C LEU A 286 4.79 -22.29 28.83
N TYR A 287 4.87 -22.82 30.04
CA TYR A 287 5.97 -23.65 30.53
C TYR A 287 5.45 -25.06 30.76
N THR A 288 5.96 -26.01 29.99
CA THR A 288 5.83 -27.44 30.23
C THR A 288 7.15 -27.96 30.80
N PRO A 289 7.21 -29.17 31.36
CA PRO A 289 8.47 -29.77 31.77
C PRO A 289 9.52 -29.79 30.64
N GLU A 290 9.09 -29.93 29.39
CA GLU A 290 9.96 -29.91 28.21
C GLU A 290 10.40 -28.48 27.86
N THR A 291 9.46 -27.54 27.70
CA THR A 291 9.82 -26.17 27.29
C THR A 291 10.65 -25.46 28.35
N TYR A 292 10.44 -25.78 29.64
CA TYR A 292 11.22 -25.25 30.75
C TYR A 292 12.68 -25.74 30.72
N LYS A 293 12.92 -27.03 30.46
CA LYS A 293 14.29 -27.58 30.31
C LYS A 293 15.04 -26.94 29.15
N ASN A 294 14.32 -26.56 28.10
CA ASN A 294 14.87 -25.97 26.88
C ASN A 294 14.90 -24.43 26.90
N ILE A 295 14.68 -23.79 28.05
CA ILE A 295 14.79 -22.33 28.16
C ILE A 295 16.21 -21.90 27.81
N LYS A 296 16.32 -21.08 26.78
CA LYS A 296 17.56 -20.42 26.39
C LYS A 296 17.61 -19.06 27.03
N MET A 297 18.41 -18.93 28.08
CA MET A 297 18.66 -17.65 28.73
C MET A 297 19.43 -16.75 27.75
N LYS A 298 18.81 -15.64 27.35
CA LYS A 298 19.45 -14.64 26.48
C LYS A 298 20.54 -13.91 27.24
N SER A 299 21.54 -13.35 26.55
CA SER A 299 22.62 -12.55 27.14
C SER A 299 22.09 -11.27 27.80
N ASP A 300 22.92 -10.66 28.65
CA ASP A 300 22.61 -9.38 29.28
C ASP A 300 22.36 -8.32 28.22
N LEU A 301 21.35 -7.48 28.44
CA LEU A 301 21.22 -6.27 27.63
C LEU A 301 22.47 -5.42 27.89
N ASP A 302 23.23 -5.14 26.83
CA ASP A 302 24.31 -4.17 26.90
C ASP A 302 23.75 -2.76 27.13
N ASN A 303 24.62 -1.85 27.58
CA ASN A 303 24.23 -0.49 27.93
C ASN A 303 23.68 0.28 26.71
N ASN A 304 24.24 0.09 25.51
CA ASN A 304 23.79 0.81 24.32
C ASN A 304 22.36 0.41 23.96
N ARG A 305 22.06 -0.88 24.02
CA ARG A 305 20.73 -1.44 23.77
C ARG A 305 19.73 -0.97 24.81
N ARG A 306 20.11 -1.00 26.09
CA ARG A 306 19.26 -0.56 27.21
C ARG A 306 18.89 0.91 27.04
N ASP A 307 19.88 1.74 26.78
CA ASP A 307 19.72 3.18 26.58
C ASP A 307 18.91 3.51 25.32
N PHE A 308 19.16 2.78 24.22
CA PHE A 308 18.37 2.88 23.00
C PHE A 308 16.89 2.62 23.30
N MET A 309 16.57 1.55 24.02
CA MET A 309 15.18 1.19 24.31
C MET A 309 14.47 2.20 25.20
N VAL A 310 15.15 2.75 26.20
CA VAL A 310 14.60 3.83 27.04
C VAL A 310 14.26 5.05 26.18
N ARG A 311 15.16 5.48 25.30
CA ARG A 311 14.90 6.61 24.39
C ARG A 311 13.80 6.31 23.37
N HIS A 312 13.87 5.15 22.72
CA HIS A 312 12.93 4.71 21.68
C HIS A 312 11.48 4.60 22.18
N LYS A 313 11.33 4.27 23.46
CA LYS A 313 10.04 4.17 24.16
C LYS A 313 9.74 5.37 25.06
N ASN A 314 10.41 6.51 24.86
CA ASN A 314 10.16 7.75 25.59
C ASN A 314 10.08 7.57 27.12
N GLY A 315 10.99 6.76 27.68
CA GLY A 315 11.17 6.66 29.13
C GLY A 315 11.67 7.97 29.74
N ARG A 316 11.77 8.04 31.06
CA ARG A 316 12.15 9.27 31.81
C ARG A 316 13.65 9.63 31.73
N GLY A 317 14.35 9.13 30.72
CA GLY A 317 15.79 9.27 30.57
C GLY A 317 16.56 8.07 31.11
N THR A 318 17.74 7.83 30.53
CA THR A 318 18.61 6.68 30.83
C THR A 318 19.30 6.76 32.18
N ASN A 319 19.18 7.89 32.89
CA ASN A 319 19.59 8.04 34.28
C ASN A 319 18.53 7.48 35.26
N ILE A 320 17.23 7.56 34.93
CA ILE A 320 16.11 7.18 35.80
C ILE A 320 15.55 5.79 35.47
N ASP A 321 15.26 5.56 34.19
CA ASP A 321 14.68 4.30 33.72
C ASP A 321 15.75 3.42 33.04
N ASP A 322 15.55 2.11 33.13
CA ASP A 322 16.19 1.08 32.32
C ASP A 322 15.16 0.47 31.34
N ALA A 323 15.65 -0.26 30.33
CA ALA A 323 14.82 -1.13 29.53
C ALA A 323 14.55 -2.43 30.30
N GLY A 324 13.46 -2.44 31.08
CA GLY A 324 13.04 -3.59 31.88
C GLY A 324 12.29 -4.62 31.05
N HIS A 325 12.52 -5.89 31.38
CA HIS A 325 11.90 -7.02 30.72
C HIS A 325 10.45 -7.24 31.19
N ILE A 326 9.54 -7.54 30.25
CA ILE A 326 8.18 -7.99 30.57
C ILE A 326 8.21 -9.44 31.06
N PHE A 327 8.81 -10.33 30.27
CA PHE A 327 9.30 -11.63 30.73
C PHE A 327 10.79 -11.56 30.95
N GLN A 328 11.23 -11.93 32.15
CA GLN A 328 12.61 -12.02 32.58
C GLN A 328 13.40 -13.08 31.83
N ARG A 329 14.69 -12.85 31.72
CA ARG A 329 15.63 -13.69 30.96
C ARG A 329 15.75 -15.11 31.51
N ASN A 330 15.68 -15.26 32.83
CA ASN A 330 15.69 -16.57 33.51
C ASN A 330 14.54 -17.47 33.05
N LEU A 331 13.44 -16.88 32.57
CA LEU A 331 12.30 -17.59 32.01
C LEU A 331 12.22 -17.45 30.48
N GLY A 332 13.34 -17.18 29.82
CA GLY A 332 13.46 -17.06 28.36
C GLY A 332 12.87 -15.77 27.80
N GLY A 333 12.94 -14.69 28.56
CA GLY A 333 12.68 -13.32 28.11
C GLY A 333 13.63 -12.88 27.01
N ILE A 334 13.08 -12.27 25.96
CA ILE A 334 13.82 -11.84 24.78
C ILE A 334 14.26 -10.37 24.91
N ASN A 335 15.29 -9.94 24.16
CA ASN A 335 15.92 -8.62 24.26
C ASN A 335 15.40 -7.60 23.22
N GLU A 336 14.30 -7.96 22.55
CA GLU A 336 13.58 -7.15 21.57
C GLU A 336 12.58 -6.20 22.22
N GLY A 337 12.32 -5.08 21.57
CA GLY A 337 11.47 -4.01 22.07
C GLY A 337 10.05 -4.45 22.42
N ILE A 338 9.51 -5.52 21.81
CA ILE A 338 8.20 -6.06 22.18
C ILE A 338 8.15 -6.60 23.62
N ASN A 339 9.27 -7.08 24.16
CA ASN A 339 9.40 -7.60 25.52
C ASN A 339 10.09 -6.61 26.48
N LEU A 340 10.36 -5.38 26.02
CA LEU A 340 11.04 -4.35 26.82
C LEU A 340 10.15 -3.12 26.99
N VAL A 341 10.16 -2.57 28.20
CA VAL A 341 9.47 -1.31 28.54
C VAL A 341 10.35 -0.48 29.46
N PRO A 342 10.24 0.87 29.43
CA PRO A 342 10.91 1.70 30.42
C PRO A 342 10.40 1.36 31.82
N MET A 343 11.32 1.04 32.72
CA MET A 343 11.05 0.78 34.14
C MET A 343 12.07 1.52 35.00
N ARG A 344 11.66 2.00 36.18
CA ARG A 344 12.59 2.68 37.10
C ARG A 344 13.72 1.74 37.52
N LYS A 345 14.96 2.23 37.49
CA LYS A 345 16.16 1.42 37.80
C LYS A 345 16.09 0.75 39.16
N GLU A 346 15.81 1.50 40.22
CA GLU A 346 15.80 0.96 41.59
C GLU A 346 14.66 -0.05 41.81
N TRP A 347 13.58 0.07 41.02
CA TRP A 347 12.42 -0.80 41.11
C TRP A 347 12.64 -2.15 40.41
N GLN A 348 13.31 -2.13 39.24
CA GLN A 348 13.50 -3.31 38.39
C GLN A 348 14.80 -4.10 38.65
N ARG A 349 15.82 -3.47 39.24
CA ARG A 349 17.11 -4.12 39.55
C ARG A 349 17.04 -4.95 40.83
N SER A 350 18.14 -5.66 41.13
CA SER A 350 18.30 -6.45 42.34
C SER A 350 17.91 -5.67 43.60
N GLY A 351 17.12 -6.31 44.47
CA GLY A 351 16.54 -5.69 45.68
C GLY A 351 15.25 -4.89 45.45
N GLY A 352 14.97 -4.51 44.20
CA GLY A 352 13.75 -3.82 43.79
C GLY A 352 12.49 -4.69 43.85
N GLU A 353 11.34 -4.05 43.94
CA GLU A 353 10.05 -4.74 44.10
C GLU A 353 9.69 -5.60 42.88
N TRP A 354 9.93 -5.12 41.67
CA TRP A 354 9.70 -5.89 40.46
C TRP A 354 10.57 -7.15 40.41
N ARG A 355 11.87 -7.01 40.73
CA ARG A 355 12.78 -8.16 40.76
C ARG A 355 12.36 -9.21 41.78
N LYS A 356 11.90 -8.80 42.97
CA LYS A 356 11.37 -9.72 43.99
C LYS A 356 10.14 -10.49 43.48
N LEU A 357 9.27 -9.84 42.71
CA LEU A 357 8.13 -10.49 42.09
C LEU A 357 8.54 -11.50 41.02
N GLU A 358 9.52 -11.16 40.17
CA GLU A 358 10.11 -12.10 39.20
C GLU A 358 10.70 -13.34 39.88
N GLU A 359 11.42 -13.17 40.99
CA GLU A 359 11.99 -14.28 41.76
C GLU A 359 10.93 -15.20 42.35
N MET A 360 9.82 -14.62 42.82
CA MET A 360 8.68 -15.39 43.31
C MET A 360 8.04 -16.21 42.19
N GLU A 361 7.83 -15.60 41.02
CA GLU A 361 7.33 -16.28 39.84
C GLU A 361 8.25 -17.41 39.38
N GLU A 362 9.56 -17.15 39.29
CA GLU A 362 10.57 -18.15 38.92
C GLU A 362 10.46 -19.40 39.81
N LYS A 363 10.33 -19.19 41.13
CA LYS A 363 10.16 -20.28 42.10
C LYS A 363 8.85 -21.05 41.88
N ILE A 364 7.72 -20.36 41.71
CA ILE A 364 6.41 -21.00 41.49
C ILE A 364 6.43 -21.87 40.24
N ILE A 365 6.91 -21.31 39.12
CA ILE A 365 6.96 -22.02 37.83
C ILE A 365 7.91 -23.22 37.93
N LYS A 366 9.12 -23.02 38.47
CA LYS A 366 10.10 -24.10 38.66
C LYS A 366 9.53 -25.24 39.50
N SER A 367 8.88 -24.93 40.63
CA SER A 367 8.29 -25.95 41.49
C SER A 367 7.16 -26.72 40.81
N ALA A 368 6.34 -26.07 39.99
CA ALA A 368 5.25 -26.74 39.26
C ALA A 368 5.78 -27.67 38.17
N VAL A 369 6.69 -27.19 37.30
CA VAL A 369 7.20 -27.98 36.18
C VAL A 369 8.05 -29.17 36.64
N LEU A 370 8.76 -29.06 37.78
CA LEU A 370 9.48 -30.19 38.38
C LEU A 370 8.54 -31.30 38.90
N LYS A 371 7.27 -30.98 39.16
CA LYS A 371 6.22 -31.94 39.51
C LYS A 371 5.48 -32.50 38.29
N GLY A 372 5.94 -32.18 37.07
CA GLY A 372 5.29 -32.59 35.84
C GLY A 372 4.08 -31.74 35.43
N GLN A 373 3.81 -30.65 36.14
CA GLN A 373 2.67 -29.77 35.87
C GLN A 373 2.99 -28.74 34.78
N THR A 374 1.95 -28.13 34.24
CA THR A 374 2.06 -27.01 33.31
C THR A 374 1.87 -25.68 34.03
N ALA A 375 2.65 -24.67 33.65
CA ALA A 375 2.50 -23.32 34.15
C ALA A 375 2.27 -22.34 33.00
N THR A 376 1.26 -21.48 33.12
CA THR A 376 1.06 -20.34 32.21
C THR A 376 1.31 -19.06 32.96
N SER A 377 2.21 -18.23 32.43
CA SER A 377 2.46 -16.90 32.94
C SER A 377 1.89 -15.85 31.99
N GLN A 378 1.12 -14.92 32.54
CA GLN A 378 0.49 -13.83 31.83
C GLN A 378 0.99 -12.49 32.36
N ARG A 379 1.07 -11.52 31.46
CA ARG A 379 1.43 -10.13 31.71
C ARG A 379 0.34 -9.23 31.19
N ARG A 380 -0.07 -8.24 31.99
CA ARG A 380 -0.95 -7.17 31.57
C ARG A 380 -0.29 -5.84 31.87
N LEU A 381 -0.06 -5.03 30.85
CA LEU A 381 0.53 -3.70 30.99
C LEU A 381 -0.56 -2.64 30.82
N ILE A 382 -0.61 -1.71 31.77
CA ILE A 382 -1.55 -0.59 31.77
C ILE A 382 -0.74 0.68 31.53
N TYR A 383 -1.28 1.58 30.70
CA TYR A 383 -0.62 2.82 30.30
C TYR A 383 -1.57 3.99 30.51
N ASP A 384 -1.01 5.13 30.91
CA ASP A 384 -1.76 6.37 31.07
C ASP A 384 -1.68 7.18 29.76
N GLY A 385 -2.86 7.51 29.20
CA GLY A 385 -2.98 8.25 27.94
C GLY A 385 -2.15 7.62 26.82
N ASP A 386 -1.32 8.44 26.19
CA ASP A 386 -0.43 8.05 25.08
C ASP A 386 1.01 7.72 25.54
N SER A 387 1.25 7.59 26.86
CA SER A 387 2.55 7.21 27.40
C SER A 387 3.01 5.86 26.84
N LYS A 388 4.28 5.76 26.43
CA LYS A 388 4.92 4.48 26.05
C LYS A 388 5.53 3.73 27.23
N ARG A 389 5.57 4.36 28.41
CA ARG A 389 5.97 3.78 29.69
C ARG A 389 4.72 3.30 30.43
N PRO A 390 4.65 2.03 30.89
CA PRO A 390 3.49 1.55 31.62
C PRO A 390 3.37 2.26 32.98
N SER A 391 2.14 2.51 33.41
CA SER A 391 1.82 2.95 34.77
C SER A 391 1.67 1.75 35.71
N LYS A 392 1.23 0.59 35.20
CA LYS A 392 1.10 -0.64 35.99
C LYS A 392 1.49 -1.88 35.20
N ILE A 393 2.00 -2.88 35.91
CA ILE A 393 2.28 -4.20 35.35
C ILE A 393 1.65 -5.27 36.25
N GLY A 394 0.77 -6.06 35.64
CA GLY A 394 0.12 -7.20 36.26
C GLY A 394 0.77 -8.51 35.85
N ILE A 395 0.93 -9.41 36.82
CA ILE A 395 1.37 -10.80 36.62
C ILE A 395 0.26 -11.74 37.08
N THR A 396 -0.07 -12.72 36.26
CA THR A 396 -0.91 -13.86 36.65
C THR A 396 -0.20 -15.15 36.30
N VAL A 397 -0.06 -16.06 37.27
CA VAL A 397 0.50 -17.40 37.06
C VAL A 397 -0.60 -18.43 37.32
N LEU A 398 -0.82 -19.28 36.34
CA LEU A 398 -1.75 -20.40 36.38
C LEU A 398 -0.96 -21.71 36.38
N ILE A 399 -1.24 -22.62 37.31
CA ILE A 399 -0.70 -23.99 37.33
C ILE A 399 -1.84 -24.95 37.00
N ASP A 400 -1.70 -25.71 35.90
CA ASP A 400 -2.76 -26.56 35.34
C ASP A 400 -4.12 -25.84 35.25
N GLY A 401 -4.09 -24.58 34.80
CA GLY A 401 -5.25 -23.71 34.66
C GLY A 401 -5.76 -23.06 35.95
N LYS A 402 -5.22 -23.42 37.12
CA LYS A 402 -5.61 -22.84 38.41
C LYS A 402 -4.70 -21.69 38.81
N LYS A 403 -5.28 -20.57 39.24
CA LYS A 403 -4.54 -19.37 39.65
C LYS A 403 -3.69 -19.64 40.90
N ALA A 404 -2.37 -19.55 40.75
CA ALA A 404 -1.39 -19.69 41.82
C ALA A 404 -0.81 -18.35 42.29
N MET A 405 -0.78 -17.35 41.41
CA MET A 405 -0.36 -15.99 41.74
C MET A 405 -1.12 -14.98 40.88
N GLU A 406 -1.51 -13.86 41.48
CA GLU A 406 -2.01 -12.68 40.79
C GLU A 406 -1.56 -11.43 41.55
N ARG A 407 -0.85 -10.54 40.86
CA ARG A 407 -0.33 -9.28 41.40
C ARG A 407 -0.45 -8.20 40.35
N MET A 408 -0.72 -6.98 40.80
CA MET A 408 -0.67 -5.76 40.01
C MET A 408 0.23 -4.79 40.76
N LEU A 409 1.31 -4.34 40.11
CA LEU A 409 2.23 -3.38 40.70
C LEU A 409 2.15 -2.05 39.96
N GLU A 410 2.19 -0.96 40.71
CA GLU A 410 2.41 0.38 40.18
C GLU A 410 3.86 0.49 39.71
N CYS A 411 4.09 1.14 38.57
CA CYS A 411 5.42 1.36 38.00
C CYS A 411 5.91 2.77 38.39
N PRO A 412 6.77 2.90 39.43
CA PRO A 412 7.11 4.18 40.06
C PRO A 412 8.02 5.08 39.22
#